data_AF-A0A5B6YU15-F1
#
_entry.id   AF-A0A5B6YU15-F1
#
_cell.length_a   1.000
_cell.length_b   1.000
_cell.length_c   1.000
_cell.angle_alpha   90.00
_cell.angle_beta   90.00
_cell.angle_gamma   90.00
#
_symmetry.space_group_name_H-M   'P 1'
#
loop_
_entity.id
_entity.type
_entity.pdbx_description
1 polymer ?
#
loop_
_entity_poly.entity_id
_entity_poly.type
_entity_poly.pdbx_seq_one_letter_code
_entity_poly.pdbx_strand_id
1 'polypeptide(L)'
;MRLFFNQNPIKIIVSSSPIRFCPSPRSLPFTSHYSFYKSPPNPSSVNSNRKPLTTATMATTSKKASSSIGGGVADSEEGIARRFWIKFRKESILAMYTPFVVCLASGNLKLETFRHYIAQDVHFLKAFAQAYELAEECADDDDAKVGISELRKSVLEELKMHDSFAQEWGCSDLAKESIINSATVKYTEFLLATASGKVEGVKGPGKLATPFEKTKVAAYTLGAVTPCMRLYAFLGKELQAFLDPNKSSHLYKKWIDNYSSESFQAAALQTEDLLDRLSVSLTGEELDIIEKLYHQAMKLEIEFFSAQPLVQQTVVPLSKEHNHAEYRLMIYSDFDLTCTVVDSSAILAEIAIITAPKSDQNQPETQIARMSSADLRNTWGVLSMQYTEEYEQCIESIMCIEKAEKFNYEGLRKALEQLSDFEKRANSRVIESGVLKGLNVEDIKRAGERLILQDGCIGFFQSITKNENLNANVHVLSYCWCGDLIRSAFSSGVQLGRGGPGVRPVQVQPEF
;
A
#
# COMPACT_ATOMS: atom_id res chain seq x y z
N MET A 1 -13.01 -16.28 -2.90
CA MET A 1 -12.10 -15.16 -2.57
C MET A 1 -12.52 -14.47 -1.26
N ARG A 2 -12.97 -15.22 -0.24
CA ARG A 2 -13.14 -14.74 1.14
C ARG A 2 -11.87 -15.04 1.92
N LEU A 3 -10.83 -14.24 1.75
CA LEU A 3 -9.71 -14.25 2.68
C LEU A 3 -9.25 -12.81 2.89
N PHE A 4 -9.09 -12.47 4.17
CA PHE A 4 -8.25 -11.40 4.74
C PHE A 4 -8.83 -10.10 5.27
N PHE A 5 -10.11 -9.77 5.14
CA PHE A 5 -10.57 -8.47 5.68
C PHE A 5 -11.78 -8.60 6.58
N ASN A 6 -11.51 -8.83 7.86
CA ASN A 6 -12.43 -8.47 8.94
C ASN A 6 -11.80 -7.30 9.73
N GLN A 7 -12.44 -6.14 9.63
CA GLN A 7 -12.37 -4.94 10.50
C GLN A 7 -11.00 -4.51 11.07
N ASN A 8 -10.22 -3.77 10.28
CA ASN A 8 -9.51 -2.52 10.63
C ASN A 8 -8.44 -2.21 9.56
N PRO A 9 -8.31 -0.98 9.04
CA PRO A 9 -7.22 -0.64 8.14
C PRO A 9 -5.93 -0.46 8.96
N ILE A 10 -4.82 -1.02 8.45
CA ILE A 10 -3.43 -0.81 8.92
C ILE A 10 -3.06 -1.58 10.20
N LYS A 11 -2.40 -2.74 10.03
CA LYS A 11 -1.20 -3.15 10.80
C LYS A 11 -0.59 -4.43 10.22
N ILE A 12 0.49 -4.28 9.46
CA ILE A 12 1.52 -5.33 9.34
C ILE A 12 2.46 -5.12 10.52
N ILE A 13 2.35 -5.95 11.56
CA ILE A 13 3.37 -6.09 12.60
C ILE A 13 3.48 -7.57 12.96
N VAL A 14 4.70 -8.11 12.78
CA VAL A 14 5.16 -9.38 13.32
C VAL A 14 5.46 -9.19 14.81
N SER A 15 4.86 -9.97 15.72
CA SER A 15 5.48 -10.31 17.01
C SER A 15 4.74 -11.43 17.74
N SER A 16 5.54 -12.26 18.40
CA SER A 16 5.27 -13.49 19.15
C SER A 16 4.66 -13.32 20.56
N SER A 17 3.78 -14.27 20.92
CA SER A 17 3.43 -14.78 22.29
C SER A 17 1.95 -14.62 22.69
N PRO A 18 1.40 -15.57 23.49
CA PRO A 18 -0.03 -15.93 23.48
C PRO A 18 -0.84 -15.22 24.57
N ILE A 19 -2.05 -14.75 24.24
CA ILE A 19 -3.02 -14.28 25.24
C ILE A 19 -4.35 -15.00 25.04
N ARG A 20 -4.84 -15.55 26.15
CA ARG A 20 -6.01 -16.43 26.30
C ARG A 20 -7.32 -15.76 25.88
N PHE A 21 -8.18 -16.53 25.21
CA PHE A 21 -9.59 -16.22 24.99
C PHE A 21 -10.42 -16.31 26.28
N CYS A 22 -11.39 -15.41 26.44
CA CYS A 22 -12.55 -15.59 27.30
C CYS A 22 -13.83 -15.19 26.53
N PRO A 23 -14.99 -15.83 26.80
CA PRO A 23 -16.08 -15.99 25.84
C PRO A 23 -17.11 -14.84 25.86
N SER A 24 -17.93 -14.83 24.80
CA SER A 24 -19.01 -13.88 24.48
C SER A 24 -19.94 -13.46 25.63
N PRO A 25 -20.74 -12.40 25.40
CA PRO A 25 -22.15 -12.43 25.75
C PRO A 25 -23.06 -12.25 24.53
N ARG A 26 -23.80 -13.33 24.23
CA ARG A 26 -25.24 -13.41 23.89
C ARG A 26 -25.93 -12.21 23.22
N SER A 27 -26.40 -12.48 21.99
CA SER A 27 -27.72 -12.18 21.43
C SER A 27 -28.65 -11.20 22.18
N LEU A 28 -29.02 -10.10 21.51
CA LEU A 28 -30.31 -9.42 21.69
C LEU A 28 -30.83 -8.84 20.35
N PRO A 29 -32.16 -8.71 20.20
CA PRO A 29 -32.87 -8.81 18.92
C PRO A 29 -33.07 -7.47 18.19
N PHE A 30 -33.36 -7.59 16.89
CA PHE A 30 -33.86 -6.56 15.99
C PHE A 30 -35.06 -5.80 16.57
N THR A 31 -34.96 -4.46 16.67
CA THR A 31 -36.11 -3.55 16.65
C THR A 31 -35.83 -2.37 15.74
N SER A 32 -36.75 -2.18 14.78
CA SER A 32 -36.75 -1.10 13.80
C SER A 32 -37.13 0.23 14.46
N HIS A 33 -36.41 1.31 14.16
CA HIS A 33 -36.99 2.65 14.01
C HIS A 33 -36.07 3.54 13.17
N TYR A 34 -36.41 3.69 11.88
CA TYR A 34 -35.95 4.82 11.06
C TYR A 34 -36.79 6.05 11.41
N SER A 35 -36.14 7.17 11.75
CA SER A 35 -36.78 8.48 11.82
C SER A 35 -35.88 9.56 11.24
N PHE A 36 -36.49 10.40 10.40
CA PHE A 36 -35.89 11.44 9.57
C PHE A 36 -35.17 12.53 10.39
N TYR A 37 -33.94 12.90 10.01
CA TYR A 37 -33.27 14.11 10.52
C TYR A 37 -33.65 15.35 9.68
N LYS A 38 -34.27 16.33 10.35
CA LYS A 38 -34.22 17.76 9.99
C LYS A 38 -33.39 18.48 11.06
N SER A 39 -32.50 19.37 10.64
CA SER A 39 -31.79 20.35 11.49
C SER A 39 -32.36 21.76 11.21
N PRO A 40 -32.00 22.84 11.97
CA PRO A 40 -31.72 23.05 13.41
C PRO A 40 -32.62 24.21 13.95
N PRO A 41 -32.41 24.92 15.11
CA PRO A 41 -31.24 25.80 15.42
C PRO A 41 -30.77 25.87 16.91
N ASN A 42 -29.59 26.49 17.11
CA ASN A 42 -29.02 27.00 18.39
C ASN A 42 -29.78 28.28 18.86
N PRO A 43 -29.74 28.75 20.14
CA PRO A 43 -28.55 29.42 20.71
C PRO A 43 -28.33 29.48 22.26
N SER A 44 -27.09 29.85 22.63
CA SER A 44 -26.62 30.77 23.71
C SER A 44 -26.73 30.47 25.23
N SER A 45 -25.53 30.38 25.84
CA SER A 45 -24.97 30.96 27.10
C SER A 45 -25.79 31.09 28.40
N VAL A 46 -25.14 30.80 29.57
CA VAL A 46 -24.81 31.77 30.65
C VAL A 46 -24.06 31.10 31.84
N ASN A 47 -23.10 31.85 32.37
CA ASN A 47 -22.22 31.67 33.56
C ASN A 47 -22.94 31.51 34.92
N SER A 48 -22.28 30.89 35.93
CA SER A 48 -21.62 31.59 37.07
C SER A 48 -21.45 30.77 38.38
N ASN A 49 -20.18 30.71 38.84
CA ASN A 49 -19.63 30.87 40.21
C ASN A 49 -20.42 30.46 41.49
N ARG A 50 -19.80 29.64 42.37
CA ARG A 50 -19.15 30.02 43.67
C ARG A 50 -18.77 28.81 44.55
N LYS A 51 -17.56 28.85 45.15
CA LYS A 51 -17.03 28.06 46.31
C LYS A 51 -17.37 28.81 47.65
N PRO A 52 -16.75 28.58 48.85
CA PRO A 52 -15.91 27.48 49.45
C PRO A 52 -16.24 27.14 50.96
N LEU A 53 -15.53 26.17 51.60
CA LEU A 53 -14.82 26.27 52.91
C LEU A 53 -14.16 24.91 53.33
N THR A 54 -12.82 24.83 53.48
CA THR A 54 -11.96 24.60 54.71
C THR A 54 -12.25 23.33 55.54
N THR A 55 -11.25 22.49 55.93
CA THR A 55 -10.26 22.71 57.02
C THR A 55 -8.98 21.84 56.88
N ALA A 56 -7.85 22.32 57.44
CA ALA A 56 -6.47 21.79 57.42
C ALA A 56 -6.21 20.58 58.37
N THR A 57 -5.08 19.82 58.30
CA THR A 57 -3.80 20.13 59.03
C THR A 57 -2.65 19.11 58.70
N MET A 58 -1.45 19.63 58.36
CA MET A 58 -0.01 19.19 58.54
C MET A 58 0.48 17.76 58.14
N ALA A 59 1.67 17.48 57.59
CA ALA A 59 2.99 18.16 57.62
C ALA A 59 3.95 17.70 56.47
N THR A 60 4.85 18.61 56.05
CA THR A 60 6.28 18.43 55.60
C THR A 60 6.62 17.39 54.51
N THR A 61 7.21 17.69 53.34
CA THR A 61 8.43 18.48 53.05
C THR A 61 8.65 18.67 51.53
N SER A 62 9.21 19.83 51.16
CA SER A 62 10.04 20.19 49.99
C SER A 62 9.59 19.97 48.53
N LYS A 63 9.08 21.07 47.94
CA LYS A 63 9.37 21.70 46.61
C LYS A 63 10.13 20.84 45.56
N LYS A 64 9.72 20.77 44.29
CA LYS A 64 9.28 21.86 43.39
C LYS A 64 8.09 21.45 42.51
N ALA A 65 7.14 22.37 42.43
CA ALA A 65 5.97 22.31 41.58
C ALA A 65 6.32 22.64 40.12
N SER A 66 5.76 21.82 39.24
CA SER A 66 5.37 22.13 37.89
C SER A 66 4.18 23.10 37.87
N SER A 67 4.17 24.03 36.91
CA SER A 67 2.95 24.64 36.39
C SER A 67 3.19 25.11 34.95
N SER A 68 2.44 24.49 34.04
CA SER A 68 2.05 24.89 32.68
C SER A 68 1.74 26.39 32.55
N ILE A 69 1.88 27.08 31.41
CA ILE A 69 1.17 26.91 30.12
C ILE A 69 1.93 27.73 29.05
N GLY A 70 2.05 27.20 27.82
CA GLY A 70 2.43 27.96 26.62
C GLY A 70 2.81 27.02 25.48
N GLY A 71 1.86 26.70 24.60
CA GLY A 71 2.01 25.70 23.55
C GLY A 71 3.04 26.05 22.48
N GLY A 72 3.73 25.01 22.01
CA GLY A 72 4.67 25.06 20.89
C GLY A 72 5.92 24.24 21.18
N VAL A 73 6.28 23.36 20.24
CA VAL A 73 7.52 22.56 20.18
C VAL A 73 7.51 21.25 20.97
N ALA A 74 7.03 20.20 20.31
CA ALA A 74 7.40 18.82 20.59
C ALA A 74 7.64 18.12 19.24
N ASP A 75 8.73 18.48 18.56
CA ASP A 75 9.16 17.85 17.30
C ASP A 75 10.70 17.86 17.12
N SER A 76 11.46 17.99 18.23
CA SER A 76 12.88 18.38 18.18
C SER A 76 13.91 17.30 18.51
N GLU A 77 13.58 16.01 18.44
CA GLU A 77 14.57 14.93 18.67
C GLU A 77 14.82 14.03 17.45
N GLU A 78 14.10 14.19 16.34
CA GLU A 78 14.34 13.40 15.13
C GLU A 78 15.07 14.21 14.05
N GLY A 79 16.24 13.70 13.62
CA GLY A 79 17.02 14.26 12.51
C GLY A 79 16.25 14.32 11.19
N ILE A 80 16.68 15.20 10.28
CA ILE A 80 15.98 15.44 9.01
C ILE A 80 16.01 14.21 8.10
N ALA A 81 17.07 13.40 8.14
CA ALA A 81 17.20 12.18 7.36
C ALA A 81 16.10 11.18 7.71
N ARG A 82 15.88 10.97 9.02
CA ARG A 82 14.80 10.09 9.53
C ARG A 82 13.42 10.63 9.20
N ARG A 83 13.21 11.95 9.31
CA ARG A 83 11.94 12.60 8.93
C ARG A 83 11.64 12.39 7.44
N PHE A 84 12.62 12.56 6.56
CA PHE A 84 12.44 12.33 5.12
C PHE A 84 12.19 10.86 4.80
N TRP A 85 12.91 9.92 5.44
CA TRP A 85 12.65 8.49 5.27
C TRP A 85 11.22 8.10 5.64
N ILE A 86 10.68 8.64 6.75
CA ILE A 86 9.29 8.42 7.14
C ILE A 86 8.32 9.03 6.14
N LYS A 87 8.59 10.28 5.71
CA LYS A 87 7.75 11.01 4.77
C LYS A 87 7.64 10.30 3.41
N PHE A 88 8.75 9.77 2.91
CA PHE A 88 8.84 9.07 1.62
C PHE A 88 8.85 7.54 1.76
N ARG A 89 8.22 7.02 2.82
CA ARG A 89 8.09 5.57 3.03
C ARG A 89 7.29 4.89 1.93
N LYS A 90 6.39 5.61 1.25
CA LYS A 90 5.61 5.05 0.14
C LYS A 90 6.54 4.64 -1.01
N GLU A 91 7.53 5.46 -1.31
CA GLU A 91 8.52 5.25 -2.36
C GLU A 91 9.40 4.03 -2.07
N SER A 92 9.82 3.81 -0.81
CA SER A 92 10.59 2.61 -0.46
C SER A 92 9.79 1.32 -0.60
N ILE A 93 8.49 1.36 -0.28
CA ILE A 93 7.57 0.24 -0.54
C ILE A 93 7.39 0.02 -2.05
N LEU A 94 7.25 1.07 -2.86
CA LEU A 94 7.16 0.96 -4.31
C LEU A 94 8.42 0.34 -4.90
N ALA A 95 9.62 0.77 -4.45
CA ALA A 95 10.90 0.20 -4.86
C ALA A 95 10.98 -1.31 -4.54
N MET A 96 10.59 -1.71 -3.34
CA MET A 96 10.58 -3.12 -2.90
C MET A 96 9.66 -4.00 -3.76
N TYR A 97 8.55 -3.45 -4.25
CA TYR A 97 7.60 -4.15 -5.11
C TYR A 97 7.81 -3.88 -6.61
N THR A 98 8.96 -3.31 -7.00
CA THR A 98 9.34 -3.31 -8.42
C THR A 98 9.52 -4.76 -8.90
N PRO A 99 9.16 -5.06 -10.16
CA PRO A 99 9.27 -6.44 -10.63
C PRO A 99 10.71 -6.98 -10.64
N PHE A 100 11.71 -6.10 -10.74
CA PHE A 100 13.12 -6.47 -10.55
C PHE A 100 13.40 -6.98 -9.14
N VAL A 101 13.07 -6.19 -8.10
CA VAL A 101 13.34 -6.54 -6.70
C VAL A 101 12.56 -7.78 -6.28
N VAL A 102 11.29 -7.92 -6.68
CA VAL A 102 10.50 -9.13 -6.40
C VAL A 102 11.10 -10.38 -7.06
N CYS A 103 11.58 -10.27 -8.30
CA CYS A 103 12.27 -11.38 -8.96
C CYS A 103 13.59 -11.73 -8.26
N LEU A 104 14.35 -10.73 -7.82
CA LEU A 104 15.61 -10.91 -7.09
C LEU A 104 15.37 -11.62 -5.76
N ALA A 105 14.38 -11.15 -4.99
CA ALA A 105 13.96 -11.71 -3.70
C ALA A 105 13.49 -13.16 -3.81
N SER A 106 12.76 -13.50 -4.88
CA SER A 106 12.27 -14.86 -5.12
C SER A 106 13.34 -15.81 -5.67
N GLY A 107 14.54 -15.31 -6.02
CA GLY A 107 15.59 -16.09 -6.67
C GLY A 107 15.31 -16.46 -8.13
N ASN A 108 14.21 -15.95 -8.72
CA ASN A 108 13.78 -16.25 -10.08
C ASN A 108 14.22 -15.22 -11.12
N LEU A 109 14.89 -14.14 -10.72
CA LEU A 109 15.49 -13.17 -11.64
C LEU A 109 16.44 -13.90 -12.59
N LYS A 110 16.37 -13.62 -13.89
CA LYS A 110 17.30 -14.17 -14.87
C LYS A 110 18.67 -13.53 -14.70
N LEU A 111 19.73 -14.34 -14.80
CA LEU A 111 21.11 -13.88 -14.58
C LEU A 111 21.51 -12.77 -15.57
N GLU A 112 21.01 -12.79 -16.80
CA GLU A 112 21.24 -11.73 -17.79
C GLU A 112 20.71 -10.37 -17.34
N THR A 113 19.50 -10.33 -16.75
CA THR A 113 18.95 -9.10 -16.15
C THR A 113 19.81 -8.62 -15.00
N PHE A 114 20.27 -9.54 -14.14
CA PHE A 114 21.15 -9.18 -13.03
C PHE A 114 22.49 -8.64 -13.51
N ARG A 115 23.09 -9.25 -14.53
CA ARG A 115 24.33 -8.75 -15.18
C ARG A 115 24.13 -7.36 -15.77
N HIS A 116 23.00 -7.12 -16.44
CA HIS A 116 22.68 -5.79 -16.96
C HIS A 116 22.55 -4.77 -15.84
N TYR A 117 21.83 -5.10 -14.76
CA TYR A 117 21.72 -4.26 -13.57
C TYR A 117 23.11 -3.90 -13.00
N ILE A 118 23.98 -4.89 -12.81
CA ILE A 118 25.35 -4.66 -12.31
C ILE A 118 26.17 -3.79 -13.27
N ALA A 119 26.01 -3.97 -14.59
CA ALA A 119 26.69 -3.13 -15.57
C ALA A 119 26.24 -1.65 -15.49
N GLN A 120 24.93 -1.41 -15.29
CA GLN A 120 24.43 -0.05 -15.07
C GLN A 120 24.92 0.53 -13.73
N ASP A 121 24.99 -0.32 -12.69
CA ASP A 121 25.41 0.06 -11.35
C ASP A 121 26.88 0.51 -11.30
N VAL A 122 27.76 -0.01 -12.18
CA VAL A 122 29.13 0.51 -12.32
C VAL A 122 29.15 1.99 -12.72
N HIS A 123 28.25 2.43 -13.61
CA HIS A 123 28.14 3.85 -13.96
C HIS A 123 27.60 4.68 -12.80
N PHE A 124 26.67 4.09 -12.05
CA PHE A 124 26.06 4.68 -10.87
C PHE A 124 27.08 4.93 -9.76
N LEU A 125 27.85 3.91 -9.38
CA LEU A 125 28.88 4.00 -8.35
C LEU A 125 30.01 4.96 -8.75
N LYS A 126 30.38 5.06 -10.04
CA LYS A 126 31.33 6.08 -10.52
C LYS A 126 30.82 7.50 -10.27
N ALA A 127 29.54 7.76 -10.53
CA ALA A 127 28.94 9.05 -10.25
C ALA A 127 28.84 9.34 -8.74
N PHE A 128 28.54 8.32 -7.92
CA PHE A 128 28.54 8.46 -6.45
C PHE A 128 29.92 8.78 -5.90
N ALA A 129 30.97 8.09 -6.37
CA ALA A 129 32.34 8.38 -5.95
C ALA A 129 32.74 9.83 -6.26
N GLN A 130 32.38 10.32 -7.45
CA GLN A 130 32.61 11.71 -7.85
C GLN A 130 31.75 12.70 -7.04
N ALA A 131 30.49 12.36 -6.74
CA ALA A 131 29.62 13.20 -5.93
C ALA A 131 30.16 13.34 -4.50
N TYR A 132 30.65 12.26 -3.90
CA TYR A 132 31.31 12.31 -2.59
C TYR A 132 32.61 13.11 -2.64
N GLU A 133 33.42 13.00 -3.70
CA GLU A 133 34.62 13.82 -3.86
C GLU A 133 34.29 15.32 -3.88
N LEU A 134 33.28 15.72 -4.67
CA LEU A 134 32.82 17.11 -4.71
C LEU A 134 32.23 17.57 -3.37
N ALA A 135 31.50 16.71 -2.67
CA ALA A 135 30.97 17.00 -1.34
C ALA A 135 32.09 17.17 -0.30
N GLU A 136 33.14 16.34 -0.36
CA GLU A 136 34.33 16.43 0.49
C GLU A 136 35.05 17.76 0.28
N GLU A 137 35.25 18.19 -0.97
CA GLU A 137 35.85 19.49 -1.31
C GLU A 137 35.00 20.68 -0.84
N CYS A 138 33.70 20.48 -0.72
CA CYS A 138 32.73 21.51 -0.35
C CYS A 138 32.46 21.58 1.17
N ALA A 139 32.74 20.52 1.93
CA ALA A 139 32.58 20.51 3.37
C ALA A 139 33.64 21.41 4.03
N ASP A 140 33.25 22.28 4.95
CA ASP A 140 34.20 23.11 5.72
C ASP A 140 34.74 22.36 6.95
N ASP A 141 33.87 21.56 7.59
CA ASP A 141 34.16 20.79 8.80
C ASP A 141 35.04 19.55 8.51
N ASP A 142 36.15 19.41 9.24
CA ASP A 142 37.12 18.34 9.01
C ASP A 142 36.58 16.95 9.35
N ASP A 143 35.76 16.81 10.39
CA ASP A 143 35.12 15.53 10.72
C ASP A 143 34.13 15.12 9.60
N ALA A 144 33.48 16.08 8.94
CA ALA A 144 32.59 15.84 7.80
C ALA A 144 33.37 15.40 6.57
N LYS A 145 34.51 16.00 6.30
CA LYS A 145 35.42 15.55 5.24
C LYS A 145 35.85 14.11 5.47
N VAL A 146 36.28 13.77 6.69
CA VAL A 146 36.70 12.39 7.03
C VAL A 146 35.55 11.40 6.79
N GLY A 147 34.35 11.69 7.31
CA GLY A 147 33.19 10.81 7.12
C GLY A 147 32.79 10.66 5.64
N ILE A 148 32.81 11.75 4.85
CA ILE A 148 32.52 11.69 3.41
C ILE A 148 33.61 10.89 2.67
N SER A 149 34.87 11.04 3.05
CA SER A 149 36.00 10.31 2.46
C SER A 149 35.92 8.80 2.71
N GLU A 150 35.46 8.39 3.89
CA GLU A 150 35.21 6.98 4.24
C GLU A 150 34.07 6.37 3.39
N LEU A 151 32.97 7.13 3.19
CA LEU A 151 31.88 6.73 2.30
C LEU A 151 32.37 6.60 0.85
N ARG A 152 33.15 7.57 0.36
CA ARG A 152 33.77 7.51 -0.96
C ARG A 152 34.65 6.28 -1.13
N LYS A 153 35.49 5.98 -0.14
CA LYS A 153 36.36 4.79 -0.13
C LYS A 153 35.54 3.50 -0.23
N SER A 154 34.44 3.40 0.51
CA SER A 154 33.55 2.24 0.49
C SER A 154 32.95 2.01 -0.91
N VAL A 155 32.50 3.07 -1.59
CA VAL A 155 32.03 2.99 -2.98
C VAL A 155 33.12 2.53 -3.95
N LEU A 156 34.35 3.03 -3.78
CA LEU A 156 35.49 2.61 -4.61
C LEU A 156 35.90 1.14 -4.38
N GLU A 157 35.70 0.62 -3.17
CA GLU A 157 35.90 -0.80 -2.86
C GLU A 157 34.81 -1.68 -3.49
N GLU A 158 33.56 -1.23 -3.48
CA GLU A 158 32.44 -1.89 -4.16
C GLU A 158 32.66 -1.94 -5.69
N LEU A 159 33.09 -0.83 -6.31
CA LEU A 159 33.47 -0.81 -7.73
C LEU A 159 34.53 -1.86 -8.08
N LYS A 160 35.56 -2.02 -7.25
CA LYS A 160 36.60 -3.06 -7.45
C LYS A 160 36.02 -4.48 -7.32
N MET A 161 35.00 -4.67 -6.49
CA MET A 161 34.28 -5.94 -6.39
C MET A 161 33.46 -6.23 -7.65
N HIS A 162 32.83 -5.22 -8.25
CA HIS A 162 32.14 -5.40 -9.54
C HIS A 162 33.11 -5.77 -10.67
N ASP A 163 34.30 -5.19 -10.68
CA ASP A 163 35.35 -5.55 -11.64
C ASP A 163 35.80 -7.02 -11.50
N SER A 164 35.84 -7.57 -10.28
CA SER A 164 36.15 -8.99 -10.08
C SER A 164 35.01 -9.90 -10.55
N PHE A 165 33.74 -9.53 -10.31
CA PHE A 165 32.59 -10.25 -10.87
C PHE A 165 32.55 -10.22 -12.41
N ALA A 166 32.92 -9.09 -13.03
CA ALA A 166 33.04 -8.97 -14.47
C ALA A 166 34.02 -10.02 -15.04
N GLN A 167 35.19 -10.14 -14.41
CA GLN A 167 36.22 -11.11 -14.79
C GLN A 167 35.74 -12.55 -14.64
N GLU A 168 35.06 -12.88 -13.53
CA GLU A 168 34.45 -14.20 -13.31
C GLU A 168 33.39 -14.55 -14.38
N TRP A 169 32.70 -13.56 -14.92
CA TRP A 169 31.68 -13.74 -15.96
C TRP A 169 32.24 -13.73 -17.39
N GLY A 170 33.54 -13.54 -17.56
CA GLY A 170 34.19 -13.49 -18.87
C GLY A 170 33.97 -12.18 -19.63
N CYS A 171 33.48 -11.13 -18.96
CA CYS A 171 33.35 -9.79 -19.53
C CYS A 171 34.55 -8.94 -19.08
N SER A 172 35.33 -8.43 -20.04
CA SER A 172 36.54 -7.67 -19.72
C SER A 172 36.24 -6.24 -19.23
N ASP A 173 35.07 -5.68 -19.58
CA ASP A 173 34.61 -4.36 -19.13
C ASP A 173 33.08 -4.26 -19.23
N LEU A 174 32.37 -4.51 -18.11
CA LEU A 174 30.90 -4.46 -18.06
C LEU A 174 30.33 -3.10 -18.49
N ALA A 175 31.08 -2.02 -18.26
CA ALA A 175 30.66 -0.66 -18.59
C ALA A 175 30.79 -0.31 -20.09
N LYS A 176 31.60 -1.07 -20.85
CA LYS A 176 31.75 -0.87 -22.31
C LYS A 176 30.83 -1.75 -23.14
N GLU A 177 30.42 -2.89 -22.61
CA GLU A 177 29.60 -3.86 -23.34
C GLU A 177 28.09 -3.57 -23.27
N SER A 178 27.64 -2.72 -22.33
CA SER A 178 26.23 -2.37 -22.14
C SER A 178 25.92 -0.92 -22.51
N ILE A 179 24.86 -0.69 -23.29
CA ILE A 179 24.32 0.65 -23.53
C ILE A 179 23.76 1.19 -22.21
N ILE A 180 24.20 2.39 -21.80
CA ILE A 180 23.68 3.05 -20.60
C ILE A 180 22.21 3.38 -20.82
N ASN A 181 21.33 2.92 -19.93
CA ASN A 181 19.90 3.18 -20.08
C ASN A 181 19.52 4.60 -19.63
N SER A 182 18.36 5.08 -20.08
CA SER A 182 17.93 6.46 -19.79
C SER A 182 17.73 6.73 -18.30
N ALA A 183 17.34 5.74 -17.49
CA ALA A 183 17.14 5.94 -16.05
C ALA A 183 18.50 6.16 -15.34
N THR A 184 19.52 5.38 -15.70
CA THR A 184 20.89 5.55 -15.19
C THR A 184 21.47 6.89 -15.59
N VAL A 185 21.27 7.34 -16.83
CA VAL A 185 21.71 8.68 -17.27
C VAL A 185 21.03 9.76 -16.44
N LYS A 186 19.69 9.74 -16.34
CA LYS A 186 18.93 10.74 -15.59
C LYS A 186 19.40 10.86 -14.14
N TYR A 187 19.63 9.72 -13.48
CA TYR A 187 20.04 9.74 -12.08
C TYR A 187 21.49 10.22 -11.93
N THR A 188 22.43 9.67 -12.71
CA THR A 188 23.84 10.13 -12.62
C THR A 188 23.98 11.62 -12.95
N GLU A 189 23.25 12.13 -13.95
CA GLU A 189 23.21 13.57 -14.27
C GLU A 189 22.61 14.41 -13.14
N PHE A 190 21.49 13.97 -12.55
CA PHE A 190 20.86 14.65 -11.41
C PHE A 190 21.82 14.75 -10.21
N LEU A 191 22.49 13.65 -9.88
CA LEU A 191 23.41 13.59 -8.75
C LEU A 191 24.63 14.48 -8.99
N LEU A 192 25.27 14.37 -10.16
CA LEU A 192 26.46 15.18 -10.48
C LEU A 192 26.13 16.66 -10.64
N ALA A 193 24.95 17.01 -11.16
CA ALA A 193 24.47 18.38 -11.20
C ALA A 193 24.30 18.95 -9.78
N THR A 194 23.69 18.17 -8.87
CA THR A 194 23.53 18.54 -7.47
C THR A 194 24.90 18.74 -6.79
N ALA A 195 25.82 17.80 -6.97
CA ALA A 195 27.17 17.85 -6.41
C ALA A 195 28.02 19.01 -6.97
N SER A 196 27.77 19.42 -8.21
CA SER A 196 28.39 20.59 -8.82
C SER A 196 27.72 21.92 -8.41
N GLY A 197 26.73 21.88 -7.52
CA GLY A 197 25.99 23.06 -7.05
C GLY A 197 24.97 23.62 -8.05
N LYS A 198 24.58 22.86 -9.09
CA LYS A 198 23.52 23.24 -10.04
C LYS A 198 22.14 22.90 -9.48
N VAL A 199 21.81 23.47 -8.34
CA VAL A 199 20.53 23.30 -7.64
C VAL A 199 19.74 24.61 -7.74
N GLU A 200 18.43 24.51 -7.98
CA GLU A 200 17.56 25.68 -8.06
C GLU A 200 17.63 26.50 -6.76
N GLY A 201 17.83 27.81 -6.87
CA GLY A 201 18.02 28.71 -5.71
C GLY A 201 19.46 28.80 -5.18
N VAL A 202 20.39 28.01 -5.70
CA VAL A 202 21.81 28.05 -5.32
C VAL A 202 22.62 28.71 -6.43
N LYS A 203 23.36 29.78 -6.10
CA LYS A 203 24.46 30.22 -6.96
C LYS A 203 25.58 29.20 -6.76
N GLY A 204 25.76 28.30 -7.72
CA GLY A 204 26.82 27.28 -7.68
C GLY A 204 28.18 27.89 -7.32
N PRO A 205 29.13 27.11 -6.78
CA PRO A 205 30.35 27.64 -6.20
C PRO A 205 31.19 28.34 -7.28
N GLY A 206 31.01 29.65 -7.40
CA GLY A 206 31.90 30.50 -8.18
C GLY A 206 33.26 30.59 -7.50
N LYS A 207 34.23 31.20 -8.16
CA LYS A 207 35.59 31.43 -7.64
C LYS A 207 35.64 32.25 -6.32
N LEU A 208 34.50 32.77 -5.86
CA LEU A 208 34.31 33.62 -4.68
C LEU A 208 33.29 33.04 -3.67
N ALA A 209 32.95 31.75 -3.76
CA ALA A 209 31.99 31.14 -2.83
C ALA A 209 32.54 31.10 -1.40
N THR A 210 31.73 31.53 -0.44
CA THR A 210 32.04 31.47 0.99
C THR A 210 32.11 30.01 1.49
N PRO A 211 32.85 29.72 2.58
CA PRO A 211 32.86 28.37 3.18
C PRO A 211 31.46 27.85 3.53
N PHE A 212 30.55 28.76 3.95
CA PHE A 212 29.15 28.44 4.19
C PHE A 212 28.43 28.00 2.91
N GLU A 213 28.55 28.75 1.81
CA GLU A 213 27.94 28.38 0.52
C GLU A 213 28.46 27.04 -0.02
N LYS A 214 29.73 26.72 0.22
CA LYS A 214 30.29 25.41 -0.13
C LYS A 214 29.67 24.30 0.74
N THR A 215 29.60 24.49 2.05
CA THR A 215 29.00 23.51 2.96
C THR A 215 27.55 23.19 2.59
N LYS A 216 26.80 24.17 2.07
CA LYS A 216 25.44 23.93 1.53
C LYS A 216 25.41 22.94 0.37
N VAL A 217 26.37 23.03 -0.55
CA VAL A 217 26.48 22.06 -1.67
C VAL A 217 26.78 20.66 -1.13
N ALA A 218 27.63 20.53 -0.11
CA ALA A 218 27.87 19.23 0.54
C ALA A 218 26.59 18.67 1.17
N ALA A 219 25.80 19.50 1.88
CA ALA A 219 24.52 19.11 2.45
C ALA A 219 23.50 18.67 1.38
N TYR A 220 23.38 19.43 0.27
CA TYR A 220 22.51 19.06 -0.85
C TYR A 220 22.94 17.76 -1.53
N THR A 221 24.25 17.55 -1.65
CA THR A 221 24.81 16.31 -2.22
C THR A 221 24.46 15.12 -1.35
N LEU A 222 24.67 15.21 -0.03
CA LEU A 222 24.24 14.16 0.88
C LEU A 222 22.72 13.97 0.84
N GLY A 223 21.93 15.04 0.75
CA GLY A 223 20.48 14.95 0.55
C GLY A 223 20.05 14.10 -0.64
N ALA A 224 20.82 14.15 -1.75
CA ALA A 224 20.58 13.35 -2.95
C ALA A 224 21.14 11.92 -2.88
N VAL A 225 22.09 11.64 -1.98
CA VAL A 225 22.79 10.35 -1.83
C VAL A 225 22.19 9.48 -0.72
N THR A 226 21.85 10.09 0.43
CA THR A 226 21.26 9.41 1.59
C THR A 226 20.09 8.48 1.25
N PRO A 227 19.10 8.83 0.40
CA PRO A 227 17.99 7.93 0.10
C PRO A 227 18.43 6.62 -0.57
N CYS A 228 19.46 6.65 -1.42
CA CYS A 228 20.03 5.43 -2.03
C CYS A 228 20.61 4.51 -0.95
N MET A 229 21.53 5.04 -0.13
CA MET A 229 22.18 4.27 0.96
C MET A 229 21.15 3.66 1.91
N ARG A 230 20.14 4.46 2.29
CA ARG A 230 19.07 4.01 3.18
C ARG A 230 18.15 2.99 2.52
N LEU A 231 17.80 3.16 1.24
CA LEU A 231 16.93 2.25 0.51
C LEU A 231 17.59 0.87 0.34
N TYR A 232 18.86 0.82 -0.05
CA TYR A 232 19.58 -0.45 -0.19
C TYR A 232 19.74 -1.17 1.15
N ALA A 233 20.03 -0.42 2.23
CA ALA A 233 20.06 -0.98 3.58
C ALA A 233 18.69 -1.56 4.00
N PHE A 234 17.60 -0.87 3.68
CA PHE A 234 16.24 -1.34 3.92
C PHE A 234 15.91 -2.60 3.11
N LEU A 235 16.17 -2.58 1.79
CA LEU A 235 15.92 -3.73 0.91
C LEU A 235 16.73 -4.95 1.38
N GLY A 236 18.02 -4.78 1.69
CA GLY A 236 18.85 -5.87 2.21
C GLY A 236 18.20 -6.57 3.41
N LYS A 237 17.72 -5.81 4.40
CA LYS A 237 17.05 -6.36 5.59
C LYS A 237 15.72 -7.04 5.29
N GLU A 238 14.86 -6.41 4.50
CA GLU A 238 13.57 -7.01 4.13
C GLU A 238 13.75 -8.30 3.33
N LEU A 239 14.74 -8.33 2.43
CA LEU A 239 14.98 -9.47 1.56
C LEU A 239 15.61 -10.68 2.27
N GLN A 240 16.27 -10.49 3.41
CA GLN A 240 16.77 -11.61 4.23
C GLN A 240 15.66 -12.59 4.63
N ALA A 241 14.43 -12.11 4.83
CA ALA A 241 13.30 -12.96 5.21
C ALA A 241 12.93 -14.00 4.14
N PHE A 242 13.38 -13.81 2.88
CA PHE A 242 13.12 -14.73 1.77
C PHE A 242 14.28 -15.71 1.50
N LEU A 243 15.41 -15.57 2.21
CA LEU A 243 16.49 -16.54 2.14
C LEU A 243 16.10 -17.80 2.93
N ASP A 244 16.02 -18.94 2.25
CA ASP A 244 15.82 -20.24 2.89
C ASP A 244 17.14 -20.68 3.58
N PRO A 245 17.18 -20.79 4.93
CA PRO A 245 18.39 -21.16 5.66
C PRO A 245 18.91 -22.55 5.27
N ASN A 246 18.03 -23.43 4.76
CA ASN A 246 18.33 -24.80 4.41
C ASN A 246 18.74 -24.96 2.94
N LYS A 247 18.65 -23.90 2.13
CA LYS A 247 19.11 -23.91 0.74
C LYS A 247 20.26 -22.93 0.56
N SER A 248 21.45 -23.48 0.41
CA SER A 248 22.67 -22.71 0.09
C SER A 248 22.68 -22.12 -1.33
N SER A 249 21.68 -22.41 -2.18
CA SER A 249 21.72 -22.16 -3.62
C SER A 249 20.98 -20.89 -4.09
N HIS A 250 20.58 -19.99 -3.20
CA HIS A 250 19.94 -18.74 -3.64
C HIS A 250 20.95 -17.88 -4.43
N LEU A 251 20.71 -17.72 -5.73
CA LEU A 251 21.65 -17.10 -6.68
C LEU A 251 22.11 -15.70 -6.25
N TYR A 252 21.21 -14.93 -5.61
CA TYR A 252 21.45 -13.54 -5.22
C TYR A 252 21.76 -13.37 -3.72
N LYS A 253 22.06 -14.47 -3.01
CA LYS A 253 22.35 -14.43 -1.56
C LYS A 253 23.47 -13.44 -1.21
N LYS A 254 24.56 -13.43 -1.98
CA LYS A 254 25.70 -12.54 -1.76
C LYS A 254 25.29 -11.05 -1.79
N TRP A 255 24.44 -10.67 -2.74
CA TRP A 255 23.93 -9.31 -2.86
C TRP A 255 23.08 -8.95 -1.63
N ILE A 256 22.14 -9.83 -1.25
CA ILE A 256 21.28 -9.62 -0.08
C ILE A 256 22.10 -9.53 1.21
N ASP A 257 23.06 -10.43 1.41
CA ASP A 257 23.95 -10.45 2.57
C ASP A 257 24.80 -9.16 2.65
N ASN A 258 25.28 -8.65 1.51
CA ASN A 258 26.09 -7.42 1.47
C ASN A 258 25.31 -6.21 2.01
N TYR A 259 24.12 -5.94 1.45
CA TYR A 259 23.32 -4.77 1.86
C TYR A 259 22.66 -4.93 3.24
N SER A 260 22.51 -6.16 3.72
CA SER A 260 22.01 -6.46 5.07
C SER A 260 23.10 -6.55 6.14
N SER A 261 24.37 -6.52 5.74
CA SER A 261 25.54 -6.59 6.62
C SER A 261 25.62 -5.42 7.59
N GLU A 262 26.19 -5.64 8.77
CA GLU A 262 26.36 -4.58 9.78
C GLU A 262 27.20 -3.41 9.23
N SER A 263 28.20 -3.68 8.40
CA SER A 263 29.03 -2.65 7.77
C SER A 263 28.23 -1.75 6.82
N PHE A 264 27.38 -2.31 5.97
CA PHE A 264 26.56 -1.50 5.06
C PHE A 264 25.51 -0.70 5.82
N GLN A 265 24.90 -1.30 6.84
CA GLN A 265 23.93 -0.61 7.70
C GLN A 265 24.59 0.55 8.47
N ALA A 266 25.81 0.37 8.95
CA ALA A 266 26.58 1.43 9.60
C ALA A 266 26.93 2.56 8.62
N ALA A 267 27.31 2.26 7.38
CA ALA A 267 27.56 3.26 6.35
C ALA A 267 26.28 4.07 5.99
N ALA A 268 25.13 3.41 5.92
CA ALA A 268 23.85 4.08 5.71
C ALA A 268 23.52 5.05 6.86
N LEU A 269 23.69 4.61 8.11
CA LEU A 269 23.50 5.46 9.29
C LEU A 269 24.51 6.63 9.32
N GLN A 270 25.78 6.38 9.02
CA GLN A 270 26.80 7.43 8.91
C GLN A 270 26.42 8.48 7.87
N THR A 271 25.84 8.07 6.74
CA THR A 271 25.36 8.98 5.70
C THR A 271 24.18 9.83 6.19
N GLU A 272 23.26 9.24 6.98
CA GLU A 272 22.14 9.96 7.62
C GLU A 272 22.65 10.98 8.66
N ASP A 273 23.58 10.58 9.54
CA ASP A 273 24.17 11.43 10.57
C ASP A 273 24.96 12.61 9.97
N LEU A 274 25.70 12.38 8.88
CA LEU A 274 26.40 13.46 8.15
C LEU A 274 25.41 14.44 7.53
N LEU A 275 24.32 13.96 6.93
CA LEU A 275 23.27 14.83 6.39
C LEU A 275 22.65 15.69 7.50
N ASP A 276 22.29 15.09 8.62
CA ASP A 276 21.70 15.80 9.76
C ASP A 276 22.65 16.88 10.28
N ARG A 277 23.94 16.55 10.42
CA ARG A 277 24.95 17.48 10.91
C ARG A 277 25.22 18.65 9.97
N LEU A 278 25.36 18.40 8.67
CA LEU A 278 25.57 19.45 7.67
C LEU A 278 24.34 20.35 7.50
N SER A 279 23.18 19.90 7.97
CA SER A 279 21.91 20.62 7.82
C SER A 279 21.55 21.50 9.02
N VAL A 280 22.29 21.44 10.14
CA VAL A 280 21.99 22.19 11.38
C VAL A 280 21.95 23.71 11.16
N SER A 281 22.80 24.24 10.29
CA SER A 281 22.92 25.69 10.05
C SER A 281 22.07 26.20 8.89
N LEU A 282 21.27 25.33 8.27
CA LEU A 282 20.45 25.68 7.11
C LEU A 282 19.12 26.32 7.51
N THR A 283 18.64 27.21 6.65
CA THR A 283 17.32 27.83 6.75
C THR A 283 16.21 26.86 6.34
N GLY A 284 14.96 27.17 6.71
CA GLY A 284 13.81 26.34 6.30
C GLY A 284 13.68 26.15 4.79
N GLU A 285 13.94 27.20 4.00
CA GLU A 285 13.92 27.12 2.53
C GLU A 285 15.01 26.18 1.99
N GLU A 286 16.19 26.18 2.60
CA GLU A 286 17.30 25.29 2.23
C GLU A 286 17.02 23.84 2.64
N LEU A 287 16.37 23.60 3.77
CA LEU A 287 15.88 22.27 4.17
C LEU A 287 14.80 21.74 3.21
N ASP A 288 13.89 22.60 2.74
CA ASP A 288 12.89 22.23 1.72
C ASP A 288 13.54 21.83 0.38
N ILE A 289 14.70 22.41 0.04
CA ILE A 289 15.49 22.00 -1.12
C ILE A 289 16.06 20.59 -0.91
N ILE A 290 16.65 20.30 0.26
CA ILE A 290 17.13 18.94 0.58
C ILE A 290 15.99 17.93 0.49
N GLU A 291 14.81 18.26 1.02
CA GLU A 291 13.63 17.39 0.92
C GLU A 291 13.28 17.05 -0.53
N LYS A 292 13.26 18.07 -1.41
CA LYS A 292 12.98 17.88 -2.84
C LYS A 292 14.04 16.99 -3.51
N LEU A 293 15.32 17.20 -3.20
CA LEU A 293 16.43 16.39 -3.71
C LEU A 293 16.32 14.94 -3.24
N TYR A 294 16.02 14.72 -1.96
CA TYR A 294 15.82 13.41 -1.37
C TYR A 294 14.67 12.65 -2.05
N HIS A 295 13.52 13.32 -2.22
CA HIS A 295 12.36 12.74 -2.90
C HIS A 295 12.65 12.43 -4.37
N GLN A 296 13.36 13.32 -5.07
CA GLN A 296 13.73 13.12 -6.46
C GLN A 296 14.66 11.91 -6.62
N ALA A 297 15.64 11.74 -5.73
CA ALA A 297 16.50 10.57 -5.71
C ALA A 297 15.69 9.27 -5.46
N MET A 298 14.74 9.26 -4.53
CA MET A 298 13.84 8.09 -4.32
C MET A 298 13.04 7.73 -5.58
N LYS A 299 12.55 8.71 -6.35
CA LYS A 299 11.86 8.46 -7.63
C LYS A 299 12.80 7.86 -8.67
N LEU A 300 14.01 8.41 -8.77
CA LEU A 300 15.03 7.95 -9.71
C LEU A 300 15.51 6.53 -9.37
N GLU A 301 15.57 6.13 -8.09
CA GLU A 301 15.80 4.75 -7.67
C GLU A 301 14.71 3.79 -8.20
N ILE A 302 13.43 4.17 -8.06
CA ILE A 302 12.32 3.37 -8.58
C ILE A 302 12.40 3.27 -10.11
N GLU A 303 12.72 4.37 -10.81
CA GLU A 303 12.97 4.36 -12.26
C GLU A 303 14.13 3.44 -12.63
N PHE A 304 15.22 3.47 -11.86
CA PHE A 304 16.40 2.62 -12.07
C PHE A 304 16.06 1.13 -11.95
N PHE A 305 15.34 0.71 -10.90
CA PHE A 305 14.87 -0.67 -10.77
C PHE A 305 13.84 -1.05 -11.85
N SER A 306 12.97 -0.12 -12.23
CA SER A 306 11.92 -0.37 -13.24
C SER A 306 12.45 -0.44 -14.67
N ALA A 307 13.60 0.19 -14.96
CA ALA A 307 14.25 0.18 -16.26
C ALA A 307 15.01 -1.14 -16.54
N GLN A 308 15.18 -2.00 -15.54
CA GLN A 308 15.89 -3.27 -15.72
C GLN A 308 15.10 -4.21 -16.64
N PRO A 309 15.74 -4.81 -17.66
CA PRO A 309 15.04 -5.63 -18.64
C PRO A 309 14.56 -6.93 -18.01
N LEU A 310 13.25 -7.16 -17.99
CA LEU A 310 12.65 -8.38 -17.46
C LEU A 310 12.03 -9.20 -18.59
N VAL A 311 12.55 -10.41 -18.78
CA VAL A 311 12.10 -11.34 -19.82
C VAL A 311 11.14 -12.39 -19.25
N GLN A 312 11.27 -12.68 -17.95
CA GLN A 312 10.41 -13.62 -17.24
C GLN A 312 9.05 -13.01 -16.90
N GLN A 313 8.02 -13.86 -16.89
CA GLN A 313 6.69 -13.47 -16.41
C GLN A 313 6.73 -13.34 -14.88
N THR A 314 6.27 -12.19 -14.37
CA THR A 314 6.31 -11.87 -12.95
C THR A 314 4.95 -11.36 -12.49
N VAL A 315 4.48 -11.85 -11.35
CA VAL A 315 3.32 -11.31 -10.65
C VAL A 315 3.81 -10.39 -9.55
N VAL A 316 3.49 -9.10 -9.66
CA VAL A 316 3.79 -8.09 -8.63
C VAL A 316 2.53 -7.31 -8.28
N PRO A 317 2.45 -6.75 -7.05
CA PRO A 317 1.49 -5.69 -6.77
C PRO A 317 1.62 -4.58 -7.81
N LEU A 318 0.52 -3.94 -8.20
CA LEU A 318 0.54 -2.85 -9.17
C LEU A 318 1.42 -1.70 -8.64
N SER A 319 2.66 -1.62 -9.13
CA SER A 319 3.70 -0.71 -8.63
C SER A 319 4.23 0.28 -9.68
N LYS A 320 3.89 0.09 -10.96
CA LYS A 320 4.36 0.93 -12.07
C LYS A 320 3.41 2.11 -12.34
N GLU A 321 3.97 3.23 -12.80
CA GLU A 321 3.22 4.17 -13.62
C GLU A 321 2.66 3.40 -14.83
N HIS A 322 1.34 3.37 -14.97
CA HIS A 322 0.68 2.56 -15.99
C HIS A 322 1.06 3.10 -17.38
N ASN A 323 1.84 2.35 -18.16
CA ASN A 323 2.04 2.63 -19.58
C ASN A 323 0.82 2.17 -20.38
N HIS A 324 -0.05 3.11 -20.75
CA HIS A 324 -1.35 2.79 -21.36
C HIS A 324 -1.25 2.22 -22.78
N ALA A 325 -0.12 2.46 -23.46
CA ALA A 325 0.17 1.90 -24.77
C ALA A 325 0.57 0.43 -24.71
N GLU A 326 1.16 -0.03 -23.60
CA GLU A 326 1.68 -1.39 -23.45
C GLU A 326 0.81 -2.28 -22.58
N TYR A 327 0.20 -1.71 -21.54
CA TYR A 327 -0.49 -2.49 -20.52
C TYR A 327 -1.99 -2.18 -20.49
N ARG A 328 -2.78 -3.24 -20.34
CA ARG A 328 -4.21 -3.17 -20.03
C ARG A 328 -4.42 -3.67 -18.61
N LEU A 329 -4.94 -2.81 -17.75
CA LEU A 329 -5.22 -3.19 -16.36
C LEU A 329 -6.56 -3.92 -16.31
N MET A 330 -6.62 -5.03 -15.58
CA MET A 330 -7.86 -5.73 -15.28
C MET A 330 -8.14 -5.58 -13.79
N ILE A 331 -9.16 -4.81 -13.44
CA ILE A 331 -9.57 -4.59 -12.06
C ILE A 331 -10.77 -5.49 -11.80
N TYR A 332 -10.63 -6.39 -10.83
CA TYR A 332 -11.73 -7.17 -10.29
C TYR A 332 -12.06 -6.65 -8.90
N SER A 333 -13.33 -6.34 -8.66
CA SER A 333 -13.82 -5.87 -7.37
C SER A 333 -15.01 -6.72 -6.97
N ASP A 334 -14.94 -7.29 -5.77
CA ASP A 334 -16.08 -7.97 -5.17
C ASP A 334 -17.07 -6.93 -4.63
N PHE A 335 -18.29 -6.91 -5.14
CA PHE A 335 -19.30 -5.90 -4.85
C PHE A 335 -19.66 -5.87 -3.38
N ASP A 336 -19.92 -7.01 -2.76
CA ASP A 336 -20.41 -7.07 -1.39
C ASP A 336 -19.30 -6.78 -0.38
N LEU A 337 -18.07 -7.22 -0.65
CA LEU A 337 -16.92 -6.97 0.21
C LEU A 337 -16.41 -5.53 0.11
N THR A 338 -16.45 -4.94 -1.09
CA THR A 338 -15.76 -3.65 -1.34
C THR A 338 -16.70 -2.47 -1.54
N CYS A 339 -17.93 -2.71 -2.02
CA CYS A 339 -18.84 -1.66 -2.44
C CYS A 339 -20.01 -1.46 -1.48
N THR A 340 -20.60 -2.53 -0.92
CA THR A 340 -21.83 -2.41 -0.12
C THR A 340 -21.56 -2.32 1.39
N VAL A 341 -22.47 -1.67 2.13
CA VAL A 341 -22.47 -1.69 3.61
C VAL A 341 -23.24 -2.90 4.15
N VAL A 342 -24.23 -3.35 3.40
CA VAL A 342 -25.10 -4.49 3.72
C VAL A 342 -25.04 -5.47 2.56
N ASP A 343 -25.00 -6.77 2.89
CA ASP A 343 -24.99 -7.86 1.92
C ASP A 343 -26.18 -7.76 0.94
N SER A 344 -25.88 -7.77 -0.35
CA SER A 344 -26.88 -7.61 -1.40
C SER A 344 -27.87 -8.77 -1.48
N SER A 345 -27.51 -9.98 -1.04
CA SER A 345 -28.40 -11.14 -1.00
C SER A 345 -29.50 -10.96 0.05
N ALA A 346 -29.16 -10.34 1.20
CA ALA A 346 -30.13 -10.00 2.23
C ALA A 346 -31.15 -8.97 1.72
N ILE A 347 -30.71 -8.02 0.89
CA ILE A 347 -31.60 -7.03 0.26
C ILE A 347 -32.60 -7.73 -0.68
N LEU A 348 -32.16 -8.68 -1.51
CA LEU A 348 -33.06 -9.45 -2.37
C LEU A 348 -34.11 -10.23 -1.57
N ALA A 349 -33.69 -10.84 -0.46
CA ALA A 349 -34.60 -11.54 0.43
C ALA A 349 -35.62 -10.59 1.08
N GLU A 350 -35.18 -9.40 1.53
CA GLU A 350 -36.08 -8.39 2.08
C GLU A 350 -37.12 -7.92 1.06
N ILE A 351 -36.72 -7.68 -0.19
CA ILE A 351 -37.67 -7.34 -1.27
C ILE A 351 -38.68 -8.46 -1.44
N ALA A 352 -38.24 -9.73 -1.44
CA ALA A 352 -39.14 -10.87 -1.57
C ALA A 352 -40.15 -10.90 -0.41
N ILE A 353 -39.70 -10.71 0.82
CA ILE A 353 -40.51 -10.70 2.04
C ILE A 353 -41.53 -9.56 2.05
N ILE A 354 -41.13 -8.35 1.62
CA ILE A 354 -41.99 -7.15 1.61
C ILE A 354 -43.02 -7.20 0.49
N THR A 355 -42.65 -7.74 -0.68
CA THR A 355 -43.54 -7.85 -1.85
C THR A 355 -44.40 -9.12 -1.85
N ALA A 356 -44.24 -9.97 -0.83
CA ALA A 356 -45.03 -11.19 -0.68
C ALA A 356 -46.50 -10.89 -0.38
N PRO A 357 -47.43 -11.72 -0.90
CA PRO A 357 -48.84 -11.64 -0.53
C PRO A 357 -49.01 -11.87 0.98
N LYS A 358 -49.92 -11.11 1.59
CA LYS A 358 -50.36 -11.38 2.97
C LYS A 358 -51.22 -12.66 2.96
N SER A 359 -51.13 -13.46 4.02
CA SER A 359 -51.78 -14.77 4.17
C SER A 359 -53.28 -14.78 3.87
N ASP A 360 -53.95 -13.63 3.95
CA ASP A 360 -55.41 -13.50 3.94
C ASP A 360 -55.99 -13.00 2.61
N GLN A 361 -55.18 -12.86 1.54
CA GLN A 361 -55.68 -12.42 0.22
C GLN A 361 -55.85 -13.61 -0.73
N ASN A 362 -57.11 -13.89 -1.11
CA ASN A 362 -57.44 -14.83 -2.19
C ASN A 362 -56.72 -14.43 -3.47
N GLN A 363 -55.75 -15.25 -3.90
CA GLN A 363 -55.02 -15.00 -5.14
C GLN A 363 -55.84 -15.45 -6.36
N PRO A 364 -55.96 -14.63 -7.42
CA PRO A 364 -56.54 -15.07 -8.68
C PRO A 364 -55.65 -16.14 -9.35
N GLU A 365 -56.27 -17.14 -9.97
CA GLU A 365 -55.66 -18.37 -10.53
C GLU A 365 -54.53 -18.16 -11.57
N THR A 366 -54.29 -16.93 -12.01
CA THR A 366 -53.26 -16.57 -12.99
C THR A 366 -51.92 -16.11 -12.38
N GLN A 367 -51.78 -16.05 -11.05
CA GLN A 367 -50.52 -15.64 -10.40
C GLN A 367 -49.59 -16.81 -10.07
N ILE A 368 -48.28 -16.60 -10.22
CA ILE A 368 -47.24 -17.54 -9.79
C ILE A 368 -47.41 -17.78 -8.29
N ALA A 369 -47.59 -19.04 -7.87
CA ALA A 369 -47.65 -19.41 -6.46
C ALA A 369 -46.37 -18.93 -5.74
N ARG A 370 -46.53 -17.99 -4.81
CA ARG A 370 -45.46 -17.41 -3.98
C ARG A 370 -45.68 -17.77 -2.52
N MET A 371 -44.58 -17.93 -1.80
CA MET A 371 -44.57 -18.15 -0.36
C MET A 371 -45.18 -16.94 0.37
N SER A 372 -45.76 -17.17 1.54
CA SER A 372 -46.22 -16.08 2.41
C SER A 372 -45.01 -15.32 2.98
N SER A 373 -45.22 -14.07 3.43
CA SER A 373 -44.16 -13.28 4.07
C SER A 373 -43.54 -13.98 5.30
N ALA A 374 -44.34 -14.75 6.05
CA ALA A 374 -43.88 -15.50 7.21
C ALA A 374 -43.01 -16.70 6.80
N ASP A 375 -43.45 -17.45 5.79
CA ASP A 375 -42.69 -18.60 5.27
C ASP A 375 -41.36 -18.15 4.65
N LEU A 376 -41.36 -17.04 3.90
CA LEU A 376 -40.13 -16.47 3.34
C LEU A 376 -39.11 -16.10 4.42
N ARG A 377 -39.55 -15.44 5.50
CA ARG A 377 -38.66 -15.10 6.63
C ARG A 377 -38.07 -16.34 7.27
N ASN A 378 -38.89 -17.37 7.48
CA ASN A 378 -38.44 -18.63 8.08
C ASN A 378 -37.42 -19.33 7.16
N THR A 379 -37.79 -19.52 5.89
CA THR A 379 -36.91 -20.17 4.89
C THR A 379 -35.61 -19.41 4.70
N TRP A 380 -35.64 -18.08 4.60
CA TRP A 380 -34.42 -17.26 4.54
C TRP A 380 -33.55 -17.42 5.79
N GLY A 381 -34.16 -17.41 6.97
CA GLY A 381 -33.45 -17.64 8.23
C GLY A 381 -32.74 -18.99 8.29
N VAL A 382 -33.42 -20.07 7.85
CA VAL A 382 -32.83 -21.41 7.77
C VAL A 382 -31.68 -21.46 6.78
N LEU A 383 -31.87 -20.91 5.56
CA LEU A 383 -30.83 -20.88 4.53
C LEU A 383 -29.60 -20.09 4.98
N SER A 384 -29.79 -18.94 5.63
CA SER A 384 -28.72 -18.08 6.13
C SER A 384 -27.94 -18.73 7.27
N MET A 385 -28.64 -19.38 8.21
CA MET A 385 -28.01 -20.14 9.30
C MET A 385 -27.18 -21.30 8.73
N GLN A 386 -27.77 -22.11 7.85
CA GLN A 386 -27.11 -23.26 7.26
C GLN A 386 -25.90 -22.86 6.40
N TYR A 387 -26.00 -21.75 5.66
CA TYR A 387 -24.87 -21.19 4.94
C TYR A 387 -23.70 -20.82 5.87
N THR A 388 -24.00 -20.15 6.98
CA THR A 388 -22.98 -19.69 7.94
C THR A 388 -22.25 -20.89 8.56
N GLU A 389 -23.00 -21.88 9.05
CA GLU A 389 -22.44 -23.09 9.67
C GLU A 389 -21.59 -23.90 8.69
N GLU A 390 -22.09 -24.15 7.48
CA GLU A 390 -21.35 -24.92 6.47
C GLU A 390 -20.14 -24.15 5.93
N TYR A 391 -20.22 -22.81 5.84
CA TYR A 391 -19.10 -21.98 5.45
C TYR A 391 -17.98 -22.06 6.50
N GLU A 392 -18.30 -21.94 7.78
CA GLU A 392 -17.33 -22.08 8.87
C GLU A 392 -16.64 -23.45 8.81
N GLN A 393 -17.41 -24.53 8.65
CA GLN A 393 -16.86 -25.89 8.49
C GLN A 393 -15.96 -26.01 7.25
N CYS A 394 -16.36 -25.39 6.12
CA CYS A 394 -15.56 -25.39 4.91
C CYS A 394 -14.22 -24.68 5.13
N ILE A 395 -14.23 -23.49 5.74
CA ILE A 395 -13.01 -22.74 6.05
C ILE A 395 -12.13 -23.47 7.05
N GLU A 396 -12.69 -24.05 8.11
CA GLU A 396 -11.95 -24.86 9.07
C GLU A 396 -11.29 -26.08 8.40
N SER A 397 -11.97 -26.72 7.44
CA SER A 397 -11.40 -27.85 6.70
C SER A 397 -10.25 -27.46 5.75
N ILE A 398 -10.27 -26.21 5.26
CA ILE A 398 -9.25 -25.66 4.35
C ILE A 398 -8.06 -25.11 5.13
N MET A 399 -8.30 -24.48 6.28
CA MET A 399 -7.28 -23.79 7.07
C MET A 399 -6.43 -24.80 7.84
N CYS A 400 -5.22 -25.08 7.35
CA CYS A 400 -4.20 -25.75 8.14
C CYS A 400 -3.71 -24.82 9.27
N ILE A 401 -3.69 -25.34 10.51
CA ILE A 401 -3.15 -24.63 11.69
C ILE A 401 -1.61 -24.63 11.66
N GLU A 402 -1.01 -25.58 10.95
CA GLU A 402 0.44 -25.71 10.85
C GLU A 402 1.04 -24.66 9.90
N LYS A 403 2.18 -24.08 10.31
CA LYS A 403 2.92 -23.13 9.50
C LYS A 403 3.42 -23.84 8.23
N ALA A 404 3.00 -23.37 7.07
CA ALA A 404 3.48 -23.91 5.80
C ALA A 404 4.99 -23.71 5.66
N GLU A 405 5.75 -24.81 5.59
CA GLU A 405 7.21 -24.77 5.34
C GLU A 405 7.52 -24.48 3.86
N LYS A 406 6.62 -24.86 2.96
CA LYS A 406 6.72 -24.64 1.51
C LYS A 406 5.35 -24.31 0.93
N PHE A 407 5.34 -23.51 -0.13
CA PHE A 407 4.13 -23.22 -0.88
C PHE A 407 3.59 -24.50 -1.55
N ASN A 408 2.38 -24.92 -1.18
CA ASN A 408 1.72 -26.09 -1.73
C ASN A 408 0.65 -25.67 -2.73
N TYR A 409 1.04 -25.59 -4.01
CA TYR A 409 0.12 -25.20 -5.09
C TYR A 409 -1.08 -26.15 -5.21
N GLU A 410 -0.84 -27.47 -5.12
CA GLU A 410 -1.91 -28.47 -5.22
C GLU A 410 -2.88 -28.39 -4.04
N GLY A 411 -2.36 -28.12 -2.84
CA GLY A 411 -3.18 -27.85 -1.65
C GLY A 411 -4.07 -26.62 -1.81
N LEU A 412 -3.49 -25.51 -2.30
CA LEU A 412 -4.25 -24.29 -2.59
C LEU A 412 -5.34 -24.54 -3.63
N ARG A 413 -5.02 -25.26 -4.71
CA ARG A 413 -5.98 -25.62 -5.76
C ARG A 413 -7.15 -26.42 -5.17
N LYS A 414 -6.87 -27.48 -4.40
CA LYS A 414 -7.91 -28.30 -3.77
C LYS A 414 -8.77 -27.50 -2.79
N ALA A 415 -8.17 -26.61 -2.02
CA ALA A 415 -8.91 -25.70 -1.14
C ALA A 415 -9.87 -24.79 -1.92
N LEU A 416 -9.45 -24.26 -3.06
CA LEU A 416 -10.30 -23.44 -3.92
C LEU A 416 -11.42 -24.26 -4.58
N GLU A 417 -11.15 -25.50 -5.00
CA GLU A 417 -12.16 -26.43 -5.52
C GLU A 417 -13.23 -26.74 -4.45
N GLN A 418 -12.81 -27.03 -3.21
CA GLN A 418 -13.72 -27.27 -2.08
C GLN A 418 -14.63 -26.06 -1.78
N LEU A 419 -14.04 -24.85 -1.74
CA LEU A 419 -14.82 -23.62 -1.54
C LEU A 419 -15.81 -23.41 -2.68
N SER A 420 -15.40 -23.64 -3.94
CA SER A 420 -16.28 -23.53 -5.10
C SER A 420 -17.47 -24.49 -5.02
N ASP A 421 -17.23 -25.74 -4.61
CA ASP A 421 -18.30 -26.73 -4.51
C ASP A 421 -19.24 -26.46 -3.34
N PHE A 422 -18.74 -25.91 -2.23
CA PHE A 422 -19.59 -25.40 -1.15
C PHE A 422 -20.56 -24.33 -1.66
N GLU A 423 -20.05 -23.32 -2.34
CA GLU A 423 -20.87 -22.20 -2.80
C GLU A 423 -21.91 -22.65 -3.86
N LYS A 424 -21.54 -23.56 -4.78
CA LYS A 424 -22.51 -24.15 -5.73
C LYS A 424 -23.69 -24.83 -5.02
N ARG A 425 -23.42 -25.57 -3.94
CA ARG A 425 -24.48 -26.20 -3.13
C ARG A 425 -25.35 -25.16 -2.42
N ALA A 426 -24.73 -24.12 -1.85
CA ALA A 426 -25.45 -23.02 -1.23
C ALA A 426 -26.40 -22.32 -2.21
N ASN A 427 -25.91 -21.96 -3.39
CA ASN A 427 -26.70 -21.35 -4.46
C ASN A 427 -27.85 -22.27 -4.92
N SER A 428 -27.57 -23.58 -5.06
CA SER A 428 -28.58 -24.57 -5.46
C SER A 428 -29.74 -24.64 -4.45
N ARG A 429 -29.46 -24.63 -3.14
CA ARG A 429 -30.49 -24.61 -2.10
C ARG A 429 -31.39 -23.38 -2.18
N VAL A 430 -30.82 -22.21 -2.48
CA VAL A 430 -31.61 -20.98 -2.63
C VAL A 430 -32.54 -21.09 -3.84
N ILE A 431 -32.05 -21.60 -4.98
CA ILE A 431 -32.85 -21.81 -6.18
C ILE A 431 -33.98 -22.80 -5.90
N GLU A 432 -33.67 -23.96 -5.30
CA GLU A 432 -34.63 -25.01 -4.97
C GLU A 432 -35.70 -24.55 -3.96
N SER A 433 -35.32 -23.69 -3.01
CA SER A 433 -36.27 -23.14 -2.03
C SER A 433 -37.35 -22.25 -2.66
N GLY A 434 -37.08 -21.66 -3.83
CA GLY A 434 -37.97 -20.70 -4.46
C GLY A 434 -38.14 -19.38 -3.69
N VAL A 435 -37.28 -19.08 -2.71
CA VAL A 435 -37.40 -17.89 -1.84
C VAL A 435 -37.37 -16.57 -2.62
N LEU A 436 -36.74 -16.54 -3.79
CA LEU A 436 -36.67 -15.37 -4.68
C LEU A 436 -37.69 -15.42 -5.83
N LYS A 437 -38.55 -16.44 -5.89
CA LYS A 437 -39.48 -16.65 -7.01
C LYS A 437 -40.50 -15.50 -7.09
N GLY A 438 -40.71 -15.01 -8.31
CA GLY A 438 -41.69 -13.96 -8.62
C GLY A 438 -41.26 -12.54 -8.26
N LEU A 439 -39.99 -12.32 -7.88
CA LEU A 439 -39.45 -10.97 -7.70
C LEU A 439 -39.61 -10.13 -8.98
N ASN A 440 -40.02 -8.89 -8.81
CA ASN A 440 -40.18 -7.93 -9.91
C ASN A 440 -38.85 -7.20 -10.13
N VAL A 441 -38.39 -7.16 -11.38
CA VAL A 441 -37.18 -6.45 -11.81
C VAL A 441 -37.20 -4.97 -11.42
N GLU A 442 -38.36 -4.30 -11.48
CA GLU A 442 -38.46 -2.88 -11.12
C GLU A 442 -38.29 -2.63 -9.62
N ASP A 443 -38.73 -3.57 -8.77
CA ASP A 443 -38.50 -3.48 -7.32
C ASP A 443 -37.02 -3.74 -7.00
N ILE A 444 -36.38 -4.66 -7.73
CA ILE A 444 -34.93 -4.91 -7.64
C ILE A 444 -34.14 -3.64 -8.01
N LYS A 445 -34.46 -3.00 -9.15
CA LYS A 445 -33.78 -1.77 -9.57
C LYS A 445 -33.93 -0.66 -8.53
N ARG A 446 -35.15 -0.44 -8.02
CA ARG A 446 -35.43 0.57 -6.99
C ARG A 446 -34.66 0.30 -5.70
N ALA A 447 -34.49 -0.97 -5.31
CA ALA A 447 -33.68 -1.32 -4.16
C ALA A 447 -32.20 -1.05 -4.42
N GLY A 448 -31.70 -1.37 -5.61
CA GLY A 448 -30.33 -1.05 -6.03
C GLY A 448 -30.06 0.45 -5.99
N GLU A 449 -30.94 1.29 -6.54
CA GLU A 449 -30.78 2.76 -6.51
C GLU A 449 -30.66 3.34 -5.10
N ARG A 450 -31.27 2.69 -4.11
CA ARG A 450 -31.28 3.10 -2.69
C ARG A 450 -30.19 2.41 -1.87
N LEU A 451 -29.40 1.55 -2.49
CA LEU A 451 -28.38 0.77 -1.80
C LEU A 451 -27.26 1.70 -1.32
N ILE A 452 -26.93 1.58 -0.04
CA ILE A 452 -25.87 2.39 0.57
C ILE A 452 -24.53 1.74 0.27
N LEU A 453 -23.71 2.44 -0.51
CA LEU A 453 -22.35 2.03 -0.83
C LEU A 453 -21.35 2.60 0.19
N GLN A 454 -20.23 1.91 0.36
CA GLN A 454 -19.10 2.33 1.18
C GLN A 454 -18.56 3.68 0.71
N ASP A 455 -18.08 4.48 1.67
CA ASP A 455 -17.49 5.78 1.37
C ASP A 455 -16.28 5.63 0.43
N GLY A 456 -16.26 6.45 -0.63
CA GLY A 456 -15.21 6.42 -1.65
C GLY A 456 -15.38 5.36 -2.75
N CYS A 457 -16.30 4.38 -2.62
CA CYS A 457 -16.54 3.35 -3.64
C CYS A 457 -16.91 3.96 -5.00
N ILE A 458 -17.94 4.80 -5.04
CA ILE A 458 -18.37 5.48 -6.28
C ILE A 458 -17.23 6.35 -6.83
N GLY A 459 -16.54 7.09 -5.95
CA GLY A 459 -15.43 7.97 -6.33
C GLY A 459 -14.27 7.21 -6.99
N PHE A 460 -13.96 6.01 -6.48
CA PHE A 460 -12.93 5.13 -7.05
C PHE A 460 -13.28 4.66 -8.46
N PHE A 461 -14.47 4.11 -8.67
CA PHE A 461 -14.86 3.66 -10.02
C PHE A 461 -15.04 4.82 -10.99
N GLN A 462 -15.50 5.98 -10.52
CA GLN A 462 -15.55 7.19 -11.32
C GLN A 462 -14.15 7.68 -11.70
N SER A 463 -13.18 7.64 -10.79
CA SER A 463 -11.81 8.08 -11.11
C SER A 463 -11.17 7.17 -12.15
N ILE A 464 -11.46 5.87 -12.13
CA ILE A 464 -10.99 4.93 -13.16
C ILE A 464 -11.68 5.17 -14.50
N THR A 465 -13.02 5.24 -14.51
CA THR A 465 -13.80 5.33 -15.75
C THR A 465 -13.68 6.69 -16.45
N LYS A 466 -13.40 7.76 -15.71
CA LYS A 466 -13.17 9.12 -16.25
C LYS A 466 -11.72 9.39 -16.64
N ASN A 467 -10.78 8.55 -16.20
CA ASN A 467 -9.37 8.74 -16.52
C ASN A 467 -9.08 8.22 -17.92
N GLU A 468 -9.07 9.11 -18.91
CA GLU A 468 -8.79 8.78 -20.32
C GLU A 468 -7.38 8.26 -20.54
N ASN A 469 -6.45 8.63 -19.66
CA ASN A 469 -5.13 8.03 -19.70
C ASN A 469 -5.26 6.56 -19.33
N LEU A 470 -6.07 6.18 -18.33
CA LEU A 470 -6.19 4.79 -17.84
C LEU A 470 -6.79 3.76 -18.82
N ASN A 471 -5.93 2.97 -19.48
CA ASN A 471 -6.31 1.74 -20.17
C ASN A 471 -6.63 0.59 -19.19
N ALA A 472 -7.78 0.65 -18.54
CA ALA A 472 -8.28 -0.37 -17.64
C ALA A 472 -9.63 -0.96 -18.08
N ASN A 473 -9.85 -2.22 -17.75
CA ASN A 473 -11.18 -2.81 -17.64
C ASN A 473 -11.52 -2.97 -16.16
N VAL A 474 -12.76 -2.66 -15.82
CA VAL A 474 -13.30 -2.90 -14.48
C VAL A 474 -14.38 -3.96 -14.57
N HIS A 475 -14.21 -4.99 -13.74
CA HIS A 475 -15.13 -6.08 -13.53
C HIS A 475 -15.59 -6.03 -12.08
N VAL A 476 -16.89 -5.80 -11.88
CA VAL A 476 -17.51 -5.96 -10.58
C VAL A 476 -18.09 -7.36 -10.52
N LEU A 477 -17.49 -8.17 -9.65
CA LEU A 477 -17.90 -9.53 -9.32
C LEU A 477 -18.83 -9.46 -8.12
N SER A 478 -19.82 -10.34 -8.03
CA SER A 478 -20.68 -10.38 -6.87
C SER A 478 -21.29 -11.76 -6.75
N TYR A 479 -21.47 -12.19 -5.50
CA TYR A 479 -22.33 -13.32 -5.16
C TYR A 479 -23.83 -12.97 -5.22
N CYS A 480 -24.16 -11.69 -5.46
CA CYS A 480 -25.52 -11.28 -5.74
C CYS A 480 -26.01 -11.98 -7.00
N TRP A 481 -27.05 -12.80 -6.83
CA TRP A 481 -27.75 -13.49 -7.92
C TRP A 481 -28.46 -12.55 -8.91
N CYS A 482 -28.20 -11.23 -8.87
CA CYS A 482 -28.85 -10.25 -9.73
C CYS A 482 -27.95 -9.08 -10.17
N GLY A 483 -27.51 -9.11 -11.42
CA GLY A 483 -26.74 -8.01 -12.03
C GLY A 483 -27.52 -6.69 -12.17
N ASP A 484 -28.86 -6.72 -12.19
CA ASP A 484 -29.68 -5.49 -12.26
C ASP A 484 -29.65 -4.68 -10.97
N LEU A 485 -29.55 -5.34 -9.82
CA LEU A 485 -29.37 -4.68 -8.52
C LEU A 485 -28.07 -3.86 -8.52
N ILE A 486 -26.96 -4.51 -8.92
CA ILE A 486 -25.62 -3.92 -8.96
C ILE A 486 -25.57 -2.75 -9.94
N ARG A 487 -26.07 -2.94 -11.17
CA ARG A 487 -26.14 -1.86 -12.17
C ARG A 487 -26.93 -0.67 -11.66
N SER A 488 -28.04 -0.92 -10.96
CA SER A 488 -28.88 0.14 -10.41
C SER A 488 -28.20 0.89 -9.26
N ALA A 489 -27.44 0.18 -8.40
CA ALA A 489 -26.64 0.79 -7.33
C ALA A 489 -25.55 1.73 -7.85
N PHE A 490 -24.92 1.41 -8.98
CA PHE A 490 -23.99 2.36 -9.61
C PHE A 490 -24.70 3.44 -10.41
N SER A 491 -25.93 3.21 -10.89
CA SER A 491 -26.67 4.21 -11.69
C SER A 491 -27.13 5.43 -10.89
N SER A 492 -27.51 5.26 -9.61
CA SER A 492 -27.94 6.36 -8.73
C SER A 492 -26.80 7.30 -8.35
N GLY A 493 -25.55 6.80 -8.35
CA GLY A 493 -24.33 7.61 -8.18
C GLY A 493 -23.73 8.16 -9.48
N VAL A 494 -24.20 7.72 -10.64
CA VAL A 494 -23.65 8.02 -11.99
C VAL A 494 -24.59 8.91 -12.81
N GLN A 495 -25.52 9.65 -12.19
CA GLN A 495 -26.11 10.84 -12.83
C GLN A 495 -25.08 11.98 -12.92
N LEU A 496 -24.07 11.81 -13.78
CA LEU A 496 -23.16 12.86 -14.24
C LEU A 496 -22.92 12.68 -15.74
N GLY A 497 -23.72 13.42 -16.52
CA GLY A 497 -23.42 13.76 -17.90
C GLY A 497 -23.80 12.71 -18.93
N ARG A 498 -24.62 13.12 -19.91
CA ARG A 498 -24.50 12.57 -21.27
C ARG A 498 -23.07 12.84 -21.75
N GLY A 499 -22.17 11.89 -21.54
CA GLY A 499 -20.82 11.89 -22.09
C GLY A 499 -20.82 11.27 -23.47
N GLY A 500 -20.09 11.88 -24.40
CA GLY A 500 -19.95 11.44 -25.79
C GLY A 500 -19.31 10.05 -25.97
N PRO A 501 -19.06 9.65 -27.22
CA PRO A 501 -18.64 8.30 -27.57
C PRO A 501 -17.21 8.04 -27.10
N GLY A 502 -17.05 7.46 -25.90
CA GLY A 502 -15.71 7.16 -25.37
C GLY A 502 -15.68 6.55 -23.95
N VAL A 503 -16.71 6.74 -23.13
CA VAL A 503 -16.75 6.19 -21.77
C VAL A 503 -16.98 4.68 -21.81
N ARG A 504 -15.98 3.88 -21.38
CA ARG A 504 -16.13 2.42 -21.28
C ARG A 504 -16.98 2.07 -20.05
N PRO A 505 -18.09 1.31 -20.20
CA PRO A 505 -18.93 0.96 -19.07
C PRO A 505 -18.24 -0.02 -18.13
N VAL A 506 -18.52 0.08 -16.83
CA VAL A 506 -18.17 -0.96 -15.85
C VAL A 506 -18.93 -2.23 -16.22
N GLN A 507 -18.20 -3.32 -16.45
CA GLN A 507 -18.83 -4.61 -16.74
C GLN A 507 -19.21 -5.29 -15.43
N VAL A 508 -20.51 -5.53 -15.25
CA VAL A 508 -21.04 -6.32 -14.16
C VAL A 508 -21.23 -7.74 -14.66
N GLN A 509 -20.50 -8.69 -14.08
CA GLN A 509 -20.69 -10.11 -14.37
C GLN A 509 -21.26 -10.78 -13.10
N PRO A 510 -22.49 -11.32 -13.15
CA PRO A 510 -22.92 -12.25 -12.11
C PRO A 510 -22.07 -13.52 -12.24
N GLU A 511 -21.37 -13.90 -11.17
CA GLU A 511 -20.77 -15.24 -11.09
C GLU A 511 -21.89 -16.23 -10.70
N PHE A 512 -21.89 -17.39 -11.37
CA PHE A 512 -23.01 -18.35 -11.44
C PHE A 512 -23.52 -18.88 -10.09
#